data_AF-A0A7U9RY06-F1
#
_entry.id   AF-A0A7U9RY06-F1
#
_cell.length_a   1.000
_cell.length_b   1.000
_cell.length_c   1.000
_cell.angle_alpha   90.00
_cell.angle_beta   90.00
_cell.angle_gamma   90.00
#
_symmetry.space_group_name_H-M   'P 1'
#
loop_
_entity.id
_entity.type
_entity.pdbx_description
1 polymer ?
#
loop_
_entity_poly.entity_id
_entity_poly.type
_entity_poly.pdbx_seq_one_letter_code
_entity_poly.pdbx_strand_id
1 'polypeptide(L)'
;MDTPGFGSLDIPGLFADKLWNYYAEFLPFEPYCRFKGCSHIHEPNCGIRTALLEGNIHRQRYETYVSIYQELKENEKHEWR
;
A
#
# COMPACT_ATOMS: atom_id res chain seq x y z
N MET A 1 -12.48 29.75 8.59
CA MET A 1 -11.28 28.94 8.30
C MET A 1 -11.82 27.64 7.71
N ASP A 2 -12.08 27.66 6.41
CA ASP A 2 -12.40 26.44 5.66
C ASP A 2 -11.07 25.74 5.41
N THR A 3 -10.84 24.62 6.09
CA THR A 3 -9.79 23.70 5.67
C THR A 3 -10.27 23.14 4.33
N PRO A 4 -9.64 23.46 3.19
CA PRO A 4 -10.05 22.87 1.93
C PRO A 4 -9.95 21.35 2.07
N GLY A 5 -11.05 20.68 1.76
CA GLY A 5 -11.29 19.29 2.09
C GLY A 5 -10.24 18.34 1.54
N PHE A 6 -10.03 17.24 2.27
CA PHE A 6 -9.54 15.98 1.73
C PHE A 6 -10.58 15.45 0.73
N GLY A 7 -10.71 16.10 -0.43
CA GLY A 7 -11.77 15.82 -1.42
C GLY A 7 -11.47 14.62 -2.30
N SER A 8 -10.20 14.29 -2.49
CA SER A 8 -9.73 13.15 -3.29
C SER A 8 -8.31 12.83 -2.83
N LEU A 9 -7.93 11.57 -2.76
CA LEU A 9 -6.53 11.15 -2.55
C LEU A 9 -5.74 11.35 -3.85
N ASP A 10 -5.82 12.57 -4.41
CA ASP A 10 -5.08 13.01 -5.59
C ASP A 10 -3.74 13.55 -5.10
N ILE A 11 -2.85 12.62 -4.75
CA ILE A 11 -1.48 12.96 -4.38
C ILE A 11 -0.64 12.82 -5.64
N PRO A 12 -0.34 13.92 -6.35
CA PRO A 12 0.39 13.86 -7.60
C PRO A 12 1.74 13.15 -7.40
N GLY A 13 1.93 12.03 -8.10
CA GLY A 13 3.13 11.20 -8.02
C GLY A 13 3.12 10.10 -6.95
N LEU A 14 2.00 9.91 -6.22
CA LEU A 14 1.81 8.75 -5.37
C LEU A 14 1.26 7.58 -6.18
N PHE A 15 2.14 6.64 -6.51
CA PHE A 15 1.77 5.41 -7.20
C PHE A 15 1.43 4.31 -6.18
N ALA A 16 0.49 3.43 -6.54
CA ALA A 16 0.13 2.27 -5.71
C ALA A 16 1.36 1.43 -5.34
N ASP A 17 2.32 1.32 -6.27
CA ASP A 17 3.59 0.60 -6.09
C ASP A 17 4.55 1.28 -5.08
N LYS A 18 4.33 2.56 -4.74
CA LYS A 18 5.10 3.28 -3.73
C LYS A 18 4.40 3.42 -2.40
N LEU A 19 3.11 3.06 -2.30
CA LEU A 19 2.32 3.21 -1.09
C LEU A 19 2.97 2.51 0.11
N TRP A 20 3.57 1.33 -0.09
CA TRP A 20 4.19 0.56 0.97
C TRP A 20 5.36 1.29 1.65
N ASN A 21 6.06 2.20 0.95
CA ASN A 21 7.15 2.99 1.54
C ASN A 21 6.67 3.94 2.65
N TYR A 22 5.36 4.26 2.69
CA TYR A 22 4.76 5.08 3.73
C TYR A 22 4.37 4.27 4.97
N TYR A 23 4.53 2.94 4.92
CA TYR A 23 4.28 2.03 6.03
C TYR A 23 5.61 1.57 6.62
N ALA A 24 6.08 2.25 7.66
CA ALA A 24 7.33 1.90 8.34
C ALA A 24 7.35 0.45 8.87
N GLU A 25 6.18 -0.09 9.20
CA GLU A 25 6.02 -1.49 9.61
C GLU A 25 6.34 -2.50 8.50
N PHE A 26 6.31 -2.10 7.21
CA PHE A 26 6.61 -2.98 6.08
C PHE A 26 8.10 -2.99 5.73
N LEU A 27 8.82 -1.90 6.00
CA LEU A 27 10.27 -1.76 5.75
C LEU A 27 11.12 -2.96 6.25
N PRO A 28 10.95 -3.46 7.50
CA PRO A 28 11.73 -4.61 7.95
C PRO A 28 11.37 -5.91 7.23
N PHE A 29 10.16 -6.03 6.65
CA PHE A 29 9.69 -7.25 6.01
C PHE A 29 9.82 -7.25 4.48
N GLU A 30 9.96 -6.08 3.86
CA GLU A 30 10.20 -5.92 2.42
C GLU A 30 11.35 -6.78 1.89
N PRO A 31 12.55 -6.83 2.50
CA PRO A 31 13.66 -7.63 1.98
C PRO A 31 13.41 -9.15 2.03
N TYR A 32 12.39 -9.59 2.78
CA TYR A 32 11.96 -10.99 2.82
C TYR A 32 10.96 -11.34 1.70
N CYS A 33 10.56 -10.35 0.88
CA CYS A 33 9.76 -10.61 -0.30
C CYS A 33 10.59 -11.28 -1.38
N ARG A 34 10.00 -12.29 -2.04
CA ARG A 34 10.66 -13.01 -3.13
C ARG A 34 10.88 -12.13 -4.38
N PHE A 35 9.97 -11.19 -4.64
CA PHE A 35 9.96 -10.38 -5.85
C PHE A 35 10.33 -8.93 -5.56
N LYS A 36 11.13 -8.32 -6.44
CA LYS A 36 11.41 -6.88 -6.41
C LYS A 36 10.21 -6.15 -7.02
N GLY A 37 9.63 -5.20 -6.28
CA GLY A 37 8.35 -4.56 -6.65
C GLY A 37 7.14 -5.34 -6.18
N CYS A 38 7.27 -6.06 -5.06
CA CYS A 38 6.16 -6.83 -4.54
C CYS A 38 5.01 -5.88 -4.16
N SER A 39 3.80 -6.11 -4.66
CA SER A 39 2.65 -5.28 -4.28
C SER A 39 2.18 -5.56 -2.85
N HIS A 40 2.69 -6.63 -2.24
CA HIS A 40 2.35 -7.11 -0.90
C HIS A 40 0.90 -7.56 -0.68
N ILE A 41 0.07 -7.63 -1.74
CA ILE A 41 -1.37 -7.99 -1.64
C ILE A 41 -1.63 -9.46 -1.99
N HIS A 42 -1.32 -9.86 -3.23
CA HIS A 42 -1.66 -11.20 -3.76
C HIS A 42 -0.46 -12.08 -4.05
N GLU A 43 0.77 -11.57 -3.88
CA GLU A 43 1.94 -12.31 -4.29
C GLU A 43 2.31 -13.46 -3.33
N PRO A 44 2.74 -14.61 -3.88
CA PRO A 44 3.20 -15.73 -3.09
C PRO A 44 4.60 -15.45 -2.52
N ASN A 45 4.84 -15.87 -1.26
CA ASN A 45 6.11 -15.62 -0.54
C ASN A 45 6.42 -14.13 -0.35
N CYS A 46 5.43 -13.38 0.12
CA CYS A 46 5.57 -11.99 0.53
C CYS A 46 5.91 -11.91 2.03
N GLY A 47 7.03 -11.26 2.37
CA GLY A 47 7.45 -11.08 3.76
C GLY A 47 6.41 -10.35 4.62
N ILE A 48 5.69 -9.39 4.02
CA ILE A 48 4.62 -8.62 4.69
C ILE A 48 3.43 -9.54 5.03
N ARG A 49 3.05 -10.45 4.13
CA ARG A 49 1.98 -11.42 4.43
C ARG A 49 2.41 -12.41 5.50
N THR A 50 3.67 -12.84 5.50
CA THR A 50 4.21 -13.67 6.58
C THR A 50 4.17 -12.93 7.91
N ALA A 51 4.63 -11.68 7.94
CA ALA A 51 4.58 -10.82 9.13
C ALA A 51 3.15 -10.58 9.62
N LEU A 52 2.17 -10.45 8.72
CA LEU A 52 0.75 -10.40 9.06
C LEU A 52 0.27 -11.71 9.71
N LEU A 53 0.67 -12.87 9.19
CA LEU A 53 0.33 -14.18 9.74
C LEU A 53 0.96 -14.42 11.12
N GLU A 54 2.19 -13.94 11.31
CA GLU A 54 2.90 -14.00 12.60
C GLU A 54 2.42 -12.95 13.62
N GLY A 55 1.57 -12.01 13.21
CA GLY A 55 1.06 -10.94 14.07
C GLY A 55 2.02 -9.76 14.27
N ASN A 56 3.10 -9.68 13.50
CA ASN A 56 4.01 -8.53 13.47
C ASN A 56 3.36 -7.29 12.82
N ILE A 57 2.44 -7.50 11.88
CA ILE A 57 1.67 -6.45 11.22
C ILE A 57 0.22 -6.55 11.67
N HIS A 58 -0.36 -5.43 12.07
CA HIS A 58 -1.74 -5.41 12.50
C HIS A 58 -2.68 -5.59 11.30
N ARG A 59 -3.62 -6.53 11.39
CA ARG A 59 -4.53 -6.83 10.27
C ARG A 59 -5.27 -5.58 9.76
N GLN A 60 -5.73 -4.73 10.67
CA GLN A 60 -6.40 -3.49 10.32
C GLN A 60 -5.49 -2.55 9.49
N ARG A 61 -4.20 -2.48 9.81
CA ARG A 61 -3.22 -1.67 9.05
C ARG A 61 -3.03 -2.21 7.64
N TYR A 62 -2.93 -3.52 7.51
CA TYR A 62 -2.87 -4.19 6.21
C TYR A 62 -4.16 -3.99 5.39
N GLU A 63 -5.34 -4.12 6.00
CA GLU A 63 -6.62 -3.90 5.32
C GLU A 63 -6.74 -2.45 4.82
N THR A 64 -6.32 -1.46 5.61
CA THR A 64 -6.24 -0.07 5.17
C THR A 64 -5.28 0.10 3.99
N TYR A 65 -4.09 -0.51 4.04
CA TYR A 65 -3.13 -0.49 2.93
C TYR A 65 -3.74 -1.03 1.64
N VAL A 66 -4.42 -2.18 1.69
CA VAL A 66 -5.07 -2.81 0.53
C VAL A 66 -6.15 -1.90 -0.05
N SER A 67 -6.97 -1.28 0.80
CA SER A 67 -8.03 -0.37 0.38
C SER A 67 -7.47 0.85 -0.36
N ILE A 68 -6.44 1.49 0.21
CA ILE A 68 -5.80 2.66 -0.40
C ILE A 68 -5.07 2.26 -1.69
N TYR A 69 -4.40 1.12 -1.70
CA TYR A 69 -3.71 0.62 -2.89
C TYR A 69 -4.70 0.44 -4.06
N GLN A 70 -5.88 -0.13 -3.80
CA GLN A 70 -6.92 -0.29 -4.81
C GLN A 70 -7.42 1.05 -5.33
N GLU A 71 -7.67 2.00 -4.43
CA GLU A 71 -8.12 3.36 -4.79
C GLU A 71 -7.07 4.09 -5.66
N LEU A 72 -5.78 4.02 -5.28
CA LEU A 72 -4.69 4.59 -6.08
C LEU A 72 -4.60 3.94 -7.47
N LYS A 73 -4.76 2.62 -7.56
CA LYS A 73 -4.72 1.88 -8.83
C LYS A 73 -5.91 2.17 -9.72
N GLU A 74 -7.05 2.54 -9.13
CA GLU A 74 -8.24 2.98 -9.86
C GLU A 74 -8.06 4.41 -10.37
N ASN A 75 -7.61 5.34 -9.52
CA ASN A 75 -7.33 6.72 -9.90
C ASN A 75 -6.29 6.81 -11.02
N GLU A 76 -5.20 6.05 -10.95
CA GLU A 76 -4.17 6.00 -12.01
C GLU A 76 -4.76 5.62 -13.38
N LYS A 77 -5.77 4.73 -13.42
CA LYS A 77 -6.44 4.36 -14.68
C LYS A 77 -7.35 5.45 -15.24
N HIS A 78 -7.82 6.36 -14.39
CA HIS A 78 -8.75 7.42 -14.77
C HIS A 78 -8.02 8.65 -15.31
N GLU A 79 -6.82 8.95 -14.82
CA GLU A 79 -5.99 10.06 -15.31
C GLU A 79 -5.42 9.86 -16.72
N TRP A 80 -5.34 8.60 -17.18
CA TRP A 80 -4.81 8.24 -18.52
C TRP A 80 -5.91 8.03 -19.59
N ARG A 81 -7.17 8.37 -19.32
CA ARG A 81 -8.25 8.42 -20.33
C ARG A 81 -8.51 9.84 -20.81
#